data_AF-A0A8B4RA29-F1
#
_entry.id   AF-A0A8B4RA29-F1
#
_cell.length_a   1.000
_cell.length_b   1.000
_cell.length_c   1.000
_cell.angle_alpha   90.00
_cell.angle_beta   90.00
_cell.angle_gamma   90.00
#
_symmetry.space_group_name_H-M   'P 1'
#
loop_
_entity.id
_entity.type
_entity.pdbx_description
1 polymer ?
#
loop_
_entity_poly.entity_id
_entity_poly.type
_entity_poly.pdbx_seq_one_letter_code
_entity_poly.pdbx_strand_id
1 'polypeptide(L)'
;MNAGIRPINNVVDVTNYVLLTYGQPMHAFDFDKFDGTTIVARNAENGEKLITLDGEERDLIADDLVIAVNDQPVALAGVMGGQSN
;
A
#
# COMPACT_ATOMS: atom_id res chain seq x y z
N MET A 1 -23.95 -2.43 -5.17
CA MET A 1 -23.69 -1.73 -3.90
C MET A 1 -23.55 -0.25 -4.19
N ASN A 2 -24.44 0.60 -3.66
CA ASN A 2 -24.30 2.06 -3.72
C ASN A 2 -23.55 2.52 -2.45
N ALA A 3 -22.29 2.11 -2.30
CA ALA A 3 -21.49 2.38 -1.09
C ALA A 3 -20.62 3.65 -1.20
N GLY A 4 -20.82 4.47 -2.24
CA GLY A 4 -20.03 5.68 -2.47
C GLY A 4 -18.60 5.43 -2.97
N ILE A 5 -18.21 4.17 -3.23
CA ILE A 5 -16.90 3.81 -3.78
C ILE A 5 -17.04 3.55 -5.29
N ARG A 6 -16.21 4.23 -6.08
CA ARG A 6 -16.13 4.04 -7.54
C ARG A 6 -15.43 2.71 -7.85
N PRO A 7 -16.04 1.80 -8.63
CA PRO A 7 -15.37 0.59 -9.10
C PRO A 7 -14.13 0.89 -9.94
N ILE A 8 -13.11 0.04 -9.84
CA ILE A 8 -11.87 0.15 -10.62
C ILE A 8 -11.66 -1.11 -11.48
N ASN A 9 -11.50 -2.26 -10.85
CA ASN A 9 -11.42 -3.58 -11.50
C ASN A 9 -11.71 -4.68 -10.47
N ASN A 10 -11.85 -5.92 -10.92
CA ASN A 10 -12.18 -7.06 -10.05
C ASN A 10 -11.22 -7.26 -8.85
N VAL A 11 -9.91 -7.04 -9.03
CA VAL A 11 -8.90 -7.22 -7.96
C VAL A 11 -8.97 -6.10 -6.93
N VAL A 12 -9.12 -4.85 -7.36
CA VAL A 12 -9.26 -3.71 -6.43
C VAL A 12 -10.64 -3.71 -5.77
N ASP A 13 -11.68 -4.07 -6.52
CA ASP A 13 -13.05 -4.03 -6.02
C ASP A 13 -13.31 -5.14 -5.00
N VAL A 14 -12.62 -6.29 -5.08
CA VAL A 14 -12.77 -7.34 -4.06
C VAL A 14 -12.17 -6.93 -2.72
N THR A 15 -11.06 -6.17 -2.69
CA THR A 15 -10.49 -5.67 -1.43
C THR A 15 -11.41 -4.64 -0.79
N ASN A 16 -12.01 -3.74 -1.58
CA ASN A 16 -13.02 -2.80 -1.13
C ASN A 16 -14.29 -3.51 -0.63
N TYR A 17 -14.73 -4.58 -1.33
CA TYR A 17 -15.88 -5.36 -0.92
C TYR A 17 -15.68 -6.04 0.44
N VAL A 18 -14.49 -6.64 0.66
CA VAL A 18 -14.14 -7.24 1.96
C VAL A 18 -14.08 -6.18 3.06
N LEU A 19 -13.50 -5.01 2.79
CA LEU A 19 -13.52 -3.88 3.73
C LEU A 19 -14.95 -3.52 4.12
N LEU A 20 -15.85 -3.33 3.16
CA LEU A 20 -17.24 -2.95 3.45
C LEU A 20 -18.05 -4.06 4.13
N THR A 21 -17.71 -5.32 3.87
CA THR A 21 -18.46 -6.48 4.39
C THR A 21 -18.00 -6.87 5.79
N TYR A 22 -16.70 -6.82 6.05
CA TYR A 22 -16.07 -7.34 7.26
C TYR A 22 -15.34 -6.29 8.10
N GLY A 23 -15.22 -5.05 7.61
CA GLY A 23 -14.48 -3.99 8.29
C GLY A 23 -12.96 -4.13 8.19
N GLN A 24 -12.45 -5.06 7.36
CA GLN A 24 -11.03 -5.34 7.25
C GLN A 24 -10.41 -4.69 5.99
N PRO A 25 -9.56 -3.66 6.14
CA PRO A 25 -8.84 -3.10 5.00
C PRO A 25 -7.81 -4.10 4.47
N MET A 26 -7.71 -4.19 3.15
CA MET A 26 -6.75 -5.05 2.47
C MET A 26 -6.11 -4.28 1.32
N HIS A 27 -4.89 -4.68 0.96
CA HIS A 27 -4.17 -4.14 -0.19
C HIS A 27 -3.69 -5.30 -1.06
N ALA A 28 -3.84 -5.17 -2.38
CA ALA A 28 -3.31 -6.12 -3.34
C ALA A 28 -2.05 -5.51 -3.97
N PHE A 29 -0.95 -6.26 -3.95
CA PHE A 29 0.30 -5.88 -4.60
C PHE A 29 0.49 -6.70 -5.86
N ASP A 30 1.07 -6.08 -6.89
CA ASP A 30 1.52 -6.77 -8.09
C ASP A 30 2.89 -7.41 -7.82
N PHE A 31 2.88 -8.72 -7.57
CA PHE A 31 4.08 -9.47 -7.20
C PHE A 31 5.17 -9.44 -8.28
N ASP A 32 4.78 -9.35 -9.56
CA ASP A 32 5.74 -9.35 -10.66
C ASP A 32 6.54 -8.04 -10.74
N LYS A 33 6.12 -6.99 -10.02
CA LYS A 33 6.83 -5.71 -9.91
C LYS A 33 7.82 -5.65 -8.74
N PHE A 34 7.82 -6.66 -7.88
CA PHE A 34 8.72 -6.68 -6.73
C PHE A 34 10.12 -7.14 -7.15
N ASP A 35 11.13 -6.44 -6.64
CA ASP A 35 12.55 -6.76 -6.82
C ASP A 35 13.06 -7.83 -5.82
N GLY A 36 12.13 -8.41 -5.05
CA GLY A 36 12.41 -9.47 -4.08
C GLY A 36 11.13 -10.18 -3.64
N THR A 37 11.29 -11.28 -2.91
CA THR A 37 10.17 -12.11 -2.43
C THR A 37 9.89 -11.95 -0.94
N THR A 38 10.80 -11.27 -0.22
CA THR A 38 10.67 -11.01 1.20
C THR A 38 9.92 -9.71 1.40
N ILE A 39 8.71 -9.82 1.94
CA ILE A 39 7.85 -8.69 2.31
C ILE A 39 7.89 -8.56 3.82
N VAL A 40 8.21 -7.37 4.33
CA VAL A 40 8.28 -7.08 5.76
C VAL A 40 7.46 -5.86 6.11
N ALA A 41 6.79 -5.89 7.26
CA ALA A 41 6.30 -4.69 7.91
C ALA A 41 7.38 -4.19 8.87
N ARG A 42 7.85 -2.96 8.68
CA ARG A 42 8.86 -2.34 9.54
C ARG A 42 8.58 -0.86 9.70
N ASN A 43 9.19 -0.24 10.71
CA ASN A 43 9.28 1.20 10.78
C ASN A 43 10.11 1.74 9.61
N ALA A 44 9.76 2.93 9.15
CA ALA A 44 10.54 3.66 8.17
C ALA A 44 11.88 4.12 8.74
N GLU A 45 12.86 4.34 7.87
CA GLU A 45 14.06 5.08 8.23
C GLU A 45 13.75 6.59 8.20
N ASN A 46 14.42 7.37 9.05
CA ASN A 46 14.16 8.80 9.10
C ASN A 46 14.67 9.49 7.81
N GLY A 47 13.75 10.14 7.08
CA GLY A 47 14.03 10.72 5.76
C GLY A 47 13.93 9.73 4.60
N GLU A 48 13.42 8.51 4.86
CA GLU A 48 13.08 7.56 3.80
C GLU A 48 11.99 8.14 2.91
N LYS A 49 12.09 7.91 1.59
CA LYS A 49 11.17 8.49 0.60
C LYS A 49 10.22 7.45 0.05
N LEU A 50 8.95 7.82 -0.10
CA LEU A 50 7.93 7.01 -0.75
C LEU A 50 7.04 7.90 -1.63
N ILE A 51 6.93 7.57 -2.92
CA ILE A 51 5.91 8.14 -3.80
C ILE A 51 4.66 7.28 -3.65
N THR A 52 3.53 7.87 -3.28
CA THR A 52 2.27 7.11 -3.14
C THR A 52 1.39 7.21 -4.37
N LEU A 53 0.30 6.44 -4.40
CA LEU A 53 -0.61 6.33 -5.56
C LEU A 53 -1.23 7.66 -6.04
N ASP A 54 -1.22 8.71 -5.21
CA ASP A 54 -1.62 10.06 -5.60
C ASP A 54 -0.52 10.85 -6.35
N GLY A 55 0.68 10.29 -6.49
CA GLY A 55 1.82 10.89 -7.15
C GLY A 55 2.64 11.83 -6.25
N GLU A 56 2.30 11.95 -4.97
CA GLU A 56 3.05 12.78 -4.03
C GLU A 56 4.20 11.99 -3.39
N GLU A 57 5.40 12.58 -3.41
CA GLU A 57 6.55 12.10 -2.67
C GLU A 57 6.42 12.50 -1.20
N ARG A 58 6.59 11.53 -0.30
CA ARG A 58 6.53 11.71 1.16
C ARG A 58 7.90 11.42 1.76
N ASP A 59 8.37 12.36 2.58
CA ASP A 59 9.48 12.15 3.50
C ASP A 59 8.94 11.50 4.77
N LEU A 60 9.35 10.27 5.03
CA LEU A 60 8.88 9.48 6.16
C LEU A 60 9.72 9.74 7.41
N ILE A 61 9.10 9.61 8.57
CA ILE A 61 9.76 9.64 9.87
C ILE A 61 9.82 8.23 10.47
N ALA A 62 10.70 8.04 11.46
CA ALA A 62 10.93 6.72 12.06
C ALA A 62 9.70 6.08 12.73
N ASP A 63 8.65 6.85 13.00
CA ASP A 63 7.39 6.36 13.58
C ASP A 63 6.40 5.85 12.51
N ASP A 64 6.65 6.13 11.23
CA ASP A 64 5.82 5.63 10.14
C ASP A 64 6.04 4.14 9.94
N LEU A 65 4.96 3.36 9.82
CA LEU A 65 5.04 1.94 9.49
C LEU A 65 4.93 1.78 7.97
N VAL A 66 5.85 1.03 7.38
CA VAL A 66 5.86 0.73 5.95
C VAL A 66 5.75 -0.77 5.70
N ILE A 67 5.18 -1.11 4.55
CA ILE A 67 5.40 -2.41 3.93
C ILE A 67 6.60 -2.24 3.01
N ALA A 68 7.62 -3.04 3.22
CA ALA A 68 8.86 -3.01 2.43
C ALA A 68 9.13 -4.35 1.76
N VAL A 69 9.76 -4.29 0.60
CA VAL A 69 10.24 -5.42 -0.19
C VAL A 69 11.72 -5.20 -0.44
N ASN A 70 12.56 -6.17 -0.10
CA ASN A 70 14.02 -6.05 -0.25
C ASN A 70 14.56 -4.73 0.36
N ASP A 71 14.06 -4.40 1.55
CA ASP A 71 14.33 -3.15 2.29
C ASP A 71 13.88 -1.84 1.60
N GLN A 72 13.20 -1.89 0.46
CA GLN A 72 12.58 -0.70 -0.17
C GLN A 72 11.11 -0.54 0.21
N PRO A 73 10.63 0.65 0.57
CA PRO A 73 9.25 0.87 0.97
C PRO A 73 8.35 0.83 -0.26
N VAL A 74 7.30 0.03 -0.21
CA VAL A 74 6.31 -0.12 -1.30
C VAL A 74 4.91 0.37 -0.92
N ALA A 75 4.67 0.65 0.36
CA ALA A 75 3.42 1.24 0.85
C ALA A 75 3.59 1.85 2.24
N LEU A 76 2.80 2.87 2.55
CA LEU A 76 2.57 3.35 3.90
C LEU A 76 1.50 2.47 4.55
N ALA A 77 1.90 1.68 5.54
CA ALA A 77 1.11 0.57 6.05
C ALA A 77 -0.22 1.05 6.64
N GLY A 78 -1.32 0.51 6.11
CA GLY A 78 -2.68 0.85 6.54
C GLY A 78 -3.20 2.21 6.07
N VAL A 79 -2.40 2.98 5.33
CA VAL A 79 -2.78 4.32 4.85
C VAL A 79 -2.90 4.36 3.33
N MET A 80 -1.82 4.09 2.59
CA MET A 80 -1.83 4.18 1.13
C MET A 80 -0.73 3.32 0.50
N GLY A 81 -1.04 2.73 -0.66
CA GLY A 81 -0.05 2.03 -1.48
C GLY A 81 0.97 2.99 -2.08
N GLY A 82 2.17 2.47 -2.34
CA GLY A 82 3.19 3.16 -3.13
C GLY A 82 2.84 3.12 -4.61
N GLN A 83 3.30 4.12 -5.36
CA GLN A 83 3.23 4.11 -6.81
C GLN A 83 4.30 3.16 -7.35
N SER A 84 3.86 2.04 -7.94
CA SER A 84 4.79 1.13 -8.62
C SER A 84 5.26 1.75 -9.94
N ASN A 85 6.57 1.93 -10.09
CA ASN A 85 7.20 2.17 -11.40
C ASN A 85 7.43 0.86 -12.14
#